data_AF-X0YY52-F1
#
_entry.id   AF-X0YY52-F1
#
_cell.length_a   1.000
_cell.length_b   1.000
_cell.length_c   1.000
_cell.angle_alpha   90.00
_cell.angle_beta   90.00
_cell.angle_gamma   90.00
#
_symmetry.space_group_name_H-M   'P 1'
#
loop_
_entity.id
_entity.type
_entity.pdbx_description
1 polymer ?
#
loop_
_entity_poly.entity_id
_entity_poly.type
_entity_poly.pdbx_seq_one_letter_code
_entity_poly.pdbx_strand_id
1 'polypeptide(L)' 'LISPHQKHNLLREIGDKVAEEKGIDFLSADLRKHYSDSRCMTKGLNLYRQQYCGCVYSEWERYANQP' A
#
# COMPACT_ATOMS: atom_id res chain seq x y z
N LEU A 1 2.21 -0.10 -6.78
CA LEU A 1 2.19 -0.79 -5.47
C LEU A 1 3.58 -0.71 -4.83
N ILE A 2 3.70 -0.30 -3.57
CA ILE A 2 5.01 0.04 -2.97
C ILE A 2 5.37 -0.75 -1.71
N SER A 3 4.41 -1.10 -0.85
CA SER A 3 4.73 -1.80 0.41
C SER A 3 5.08 -3.26 0.13
N PRO A 4 6.22 -3.78 0.63
CA PRO A 4 6.58 -5.19 0.45
C PRO A 4 5.65 -6.15 1.19
N HIS A 5 4.87 -5.67 2.16
CA HIS A 5 3.94 -6.48 2.95
C HIS A 5 2.57 -6.69 2.25
N GLN A 6 2.31 -5.97 1.16
CA GLN A 6 1.08 -6.13 0.39
C GLN A 6 1.11 -7.43 -0.44
N LYS A 7 -0.04 -8.03 -0.72
CA LYS A 7 -0.16 -9.17 -1.64
C LYS A 7 -0.22 -8.66 -3.09
N HIS A 8 0.92 -8.27 -3.67
CA HIS A 8 1.00 -7.61 -4.99
C HIS A 8 0.29 -8.37 -6.11
N ASN A 9 0.49 -9.67 -6.21
CA ASN A 9 -0.14 -10.49 -7.25
C ASN A 9 -1.67 -10.48 -7.13
N LEU A 10 -2.19 -10.61 -5.90
CA LEU A 10 -3.63 -10.58 -5.63
C LEU A 10 -4.21 -9.20 -5.93
N LEU A 11 -3.52 -8.13 -5.53
CA LEU A 11 -3.96 -6.76 -5.83
C LEU A 11 -3.99 -6.48 -7.33
N ARG A 12 -3.02 -7.01 -8.09
CA ARG A 12 -3.00 -6.90 -9.54
C ARG A 12 -4.14 -7.67 -10.19
N GLU A 13 -4.35 -8.93 -9.77
CA GLU A 13 -5.46 -9.75 -10.28
C GLU A 13 -6.83 -9.09 -10.04
N ILE A 14 -7.08 -8.59 -8.83
CA ILE A 14 -8.33 -7.89 -8.50
C ILE A 14 -8.44 -6.59 -9.29
N GLY A 15 -7.36 -5.82 -9.37
CA GLY A 15 -7.33 -4.57 -10.12
C GLY A 15 -7.66 -4.77 -11.60
N ASP A 16 -7.03 -5.76 -12.24
CA ASP A 16 -7.25 -6.11 -13.65
C ASP A 16 -8.70 -6.54 -13.89
N LYS A 17 -9.29 -7.36 -13.01
CA LYS A 17 -10.71 -7.76 -13.08
C LYS A 17 -11.66 -6.57 -13.00
N VAL A 18 -11.45 -5.68 -12.04
CA VAL A 18 -12.29 -4.47 -11.88
C VAL A 18 -12.12 -3.52 -13.06
N ALA A 19 -10.92 -3.41 -13.60
CA ALA A 19 -10.62 -2.60 -14.78
C ALA A 19 -11.45 -3.06 -15.98
N GLU A 20 -11.43 -4.37 -16.25
CA GLU A 20 -12.23 -5.01 -17.30
C GLU A 20 -13.73 -4.78 -17.10
N GLU A 21 -14.25 -5.04 -15.90
CA GLU A 21 -15.67 -4.84 -15.57
C GLU A 21 -16.15 -3.39 -15.75
N LYS A 22 -15.25 -2.42 -15.56
CA LYS A 22 -15.56 -0.98 -15.63
C LYS A 22 -15.16 -0.33 -16.94
N GLY A 23 -14.50 -1.05 -17.85
CA GLY A 23 -13.98 -0.51 -19.10
C GLY A 23 -12.95 0.61 -18.87
N ILE A 24 -12.13 0.49 -17.83
CA ILE A 24 -11.05 1.44 -17.50
C ILE A 24 -9.71 0.69 -17.42
N ASP A 25 -8.59 1.42 -17.40
CA ASP A 25 -7.27 0.82 -17.23
C ASP A 25 -6.87 0.75 -15.74
N PHE A 26 -6.27 -0.38 -15.33
CA PHE A 26 -5.59 -0.51 -14.05
C PHE A 26 -4.07 -0.49 -14.23
N LEU A 27 -3.45 0.63 -13.89
CA LEU A 27 -2.00 0.80 -13.98
C LEU A 27 -1.31 0.26 -12.73
N SER A 28 -0.70 -0.93 -12.86
CA SER A 28 0.13 -1.52 -11.81
C SER A 28 1.62 -1.32 -12.08
N ALA A 29 2.37 -0.93 -11.05
CA ALA A 29 3.82 -0.80 -11.08
C ALA A 29 4.42 -1.38 -9.81
N ASP A 30 5.52 -2.13 -9.95
CA ASP A 30 6.29 -2.62 -8.81
C ASP A 30 7.28 -1.55 -8.34
N LEU A 31 6.92 -0.88 -7.25
CA LEU A 31 7.72 0.17 -6.64
C LEU A 31 8.43 -0.30 -5.36
N ARG A 32 8.44 -1.61 -5.08
CA ARG A 32 9.03 -2.15 -3.83
C ARG A 32 10.48 -1.73 -3.64
N LYS A 33 11.23 -1.60 -4.74
CA LYS A 33 12.63 -1.11 -4.73
C LYS A 33 12.80 0.29 -4.13
N HIS A 34 11.74 1.10 -4.11
CA HIS A 34 11.74 2.47 -3.59
C HIS A 34 11.09 2.58 -2.20
N TYR A 35 10.69 1.47 -1.59
CA TYR A 35 9.95 1.49 -0.33
C TYR A 35 10.75 2.17 0.80
N SER A 36 12.02 1.80 0.98
CA SER A 36 12.88 2.37 2.02
C SER A 36 13.11 3.88 1.81
N ASP A 37 13.44 4.27 0.57
CA ASP A 37 13.71 5.67 0.23
C ASP A 37 12.48 6.54 0.46
N SER A 38 11.29 6.09 0.04
CA SER A 38 10.04 6.80 0.30
C SER A 38 9.79 7.03 1.79
N ARG A 39 10.12 6.06 2.64
CA ARG A 39 9.97 6.17 4.10
C ARG A 39 10.98 7.14 4.71
N CYS A 40 12.19 7.19 4.18
CA CYS A 40 13.21 8.16 4.60
C CYS A 40 12.79 9.58 4.22
N MET A 41 12.46 9.80 2.94
CA MET A 41 12.08 11.11 2.41
C MET A 41 10.87 11.70 3.16
N THR A 42 9.82 10.91 3.37
CA THR A 42 8.56 11.39 3.96
C THR A 42 8.69 11.78 5.44
N LYS A 43 9.70 11.31 6.18
CA LYS A 43 9.89 11.67 7.60
C LYS A 43 10.07 13.18 7.83
N GLY A 44 10.76 13.86 6.90
CA GLY A 44 11.03 15.30 7.01
C GLY A 44 9.93 16.19 6.44
N LEU A 45 8.94 15.62 5.74
CA LEU A 45 7.97 16.39 4.93
C LEU A 45 6.66 16.72 5.67
N ASN A 46 6.54 16.36 6.95
CA ASN A 46 5.31 16.49 7.75
C ASN A 46 4.06 15.92 7.04
N LEU A 47 4.24 14.85 6.26
CA LEU A 47 3.15 14.18 5.57
C LEU A 47 2.43 13.23 6.51
N TYR A 48 1.10 13.14 6.36
CA TYR A 48 0.33 12.08 7.00
C TYR A 48 0.85 10.70 6.55
N ARG A 49 1.21 9.86 7.52
CA ARG A 49 1.65 8.48 7.27
C ARG A 49 0.57 7.53 7.72
N GLN A 50 -0.13 6.95 6.74
CA GLN A 50 -1.18 5.97 6.97
C GLN A 50 -0.60 4.75 7.71
N GLN A 51 -1.16 4.45 8.88
CA GLN A 51 -0.75 3.31 9.72
C GLN A 51 -1.57 2.04 9.44
N TYR A 52 -2.69 2.15 8.72
CA TYR A 52 -3.57 1.03 8.40
C TYR A 52 -3.58 0.77 6.89
N CYS A 53 -3.17 -0.40 6.43
CA CYS A 53 -3.10 -0.73 5.00
C CYS A 53 -4.29 -1.57 4.49
N GLY A 54 -5.30 -1.81 5.34
CA GLY A 54 -6.45 -2.65 4.98
C GLY A 54 -6.37 -4.09 5.50
N CYS A 55 -5.35 -4.46 6.29
CA CYS A 55 -5.20 -5.81 6.85
C CYS A 55 -5.24 -5.83 8.37
N VAL A 56 -5.65 -6.97 8.93
CA VAL A 56 -5.77 -7.21 10.39
C VAL A 56 -4.46 -6.95 11.14
N TYR A 57 -3.31 -7.20 10.52
CA TYR A 57 -2.00 -6.92 11.14
C TYR A 57 -1.79 -5.42 11.34
N SER A 58 -2.01 -4.61 10.29
CA SER A 58 -1.87 -3.15 10.37
C SER A 58 -2.95 -2.51 11.24
N GLU A 59 -4.12 -3.15 11.35
CA GLU A 59 -5.15 -2.75 12.31
C GLU A 59 -4.67 -2.99 13.74
N TRP A 60 -4.17 -4.19 14.04
CA TRP A 60 -3.60 -4.50 15.34
C TRP A 60 -2.43 -3.58 15.68
N GLU A 61 -1.47 -3.36 14.79
CA GLU A 61 -0.31 -2.46 14.99
C GLU A 61 -0.75 -1.03 15.33
N ARG A 62 -1.83 -0.54 14.71
CA ARG A 62 -2.38 0.80 14.94
C ARG A 62 -2.95 0.99 16.34
N TYR A 63 -3.46 -0.07 16.97
CA TYR A 63 -4.08 -0.01 18.30
C TYR A 63 -3.17 -0.57 19.42
N ALA A 64 -2.29 -1.51 19.11
CA ALA A 64 -1.46 -2.21 20.10
C ALA A 64 -0.47 -1.30 20.84
N ASN A 65 -0.11 -0.15 20.25
CA ASN A 65 0.80 0.84 20.84
C ASN A 65 0.09 2.17 21.15
N GLN A 66 -1.24 2.18 21.26
CA GLN A 66 -1.94 3.35 21.80
C GLN A 66 -1.75 3.39 23.33
N PRO A 67 -1.46 4.56 23.92
CA PRO A 67 -1.38 4.71 25.37
C PRO A 67 -2.72 4.40 26.05
#